data_AF-A0A8I0HRQ7-F1
#
_entry.id   AF-A0A8I0HRQ7-F1
#
_cell.length_a   1.000
_cell.length_b   1.000
_cell.length_c   1.000
_cell.angle_alpha   90.00
_cell.angle_beta   90.00
_cell.angle_gamma   90.00
#
_symmetry.space_group_name_H-M   'P 1'
#
loop_
_entity.id
_entity.type
_entity.pdbx_description
1 polymer ?
#
loop_
_entity_poly.entity_id
_entity_poly.type
_entity_poly.pdbx_seq_one_letter_code
_entity_poly.pdbx_strand_id
1 'polypeptide(L)'
;MEEVNGKTRASLIDPHGHHLADALPKIRGLVRFYEAHPDAWFRMEAVSMFDGVIHGLDLTDTVVRERIAEALSAEELYLDDSVSFVYTP
;
A
#
# COMPACT_ATOMS: atom_id res chain seq x y z
N MET A 1 2.60 16.34 1.55
CA MET A 1 1.56 16.74 2.52
C MET A 1 0.59 17.60 1.77
N GLU A 2 -0.69 17.27 1.83
CA GLU A 2 -1.76 18.02 1.18
C GLU A 2 -2.71 18.59 2.23
N GLU A 3 -3.28 19.75 1.93
CA GLU A 3 -4.33 20.35 2.74
C GLU A 3 -5.69 19.85 2.23
N VAL A 4 -6.37 19.03 3.03
CA VAL A 4 -7.68 18.46 2.70
C VAL A 4 -8.68 18.98 3.73
N ASN A 5 -9.68 19.74 3.29
CA ASN A 5 -10.69 20.35 4.15
C ASN A 5 -10.12 21.16 5.33
N GLY A 6 -9.01 21.89 5.10
CA GLY A 6 -8.35 22.71 6.13
C GLY A 6 -7.53 21.94 7.15
N LYS A 7 -7.27 20.64 6.92
CA LYS A 7 -6.38 19.80 7.74
C LYS A 7 -5.21 19.30 6.90
N THR A 8 -3.98 19.48 7.40
CA THR A 8 -2.78 18.90 6.79
C THR A 8 -2.78 17.39 6.97
N ARG A 9 -2.73 16.66 5.86
CA ARG A 9 -2.64 15.19 5.84
C ARG A 9 -1.36 14.74 5.12
N ALA A 10 -0.81 13.63 5.61
CA ALA A 10 0.41 13.06 5.05
C ALA A 10 0.10 12.14 3.86
N SER A 11 1.05 12.08 2.93
CA SER A 11 1.07 11.08 1.87
C SER A 11 2.32 10.22 2.08
N LEU A 12 2.18 8.91 2.11
CA LEU A 12 3.29 7.98 2.24
C LEU A 12 3.26 6.98 1.09
N ILE A 13 4.35 6.95 0.31
CA ILE A 13 4.56 5.99 -0.75
C ILE A 13 5.81 5.20 -0.36
N ASP A 14 5.65 3.90 -0.13
CA ASP A 14 6.72 3.00 0.27
C ASP A 14 7.13 2.14 -0.94
N PRO A 15 8.18 2.53 -1.69
CA PRO A 15 8.75 1.69 -2.73
C PRO A 15 9.52 0.55 -2.07
N HIS A 16 9.00 -0.67 -2.15
CA HIS A 16 9.65 -1.85 -1.59
C HIS A 16 9.68 -3.00 -2.59
N GLY A 17 10.82 -3.67 -2.69
CA GLY A 17 10.99 -4.81 -3.58
C GLY A 17 10.16 -6.00 -3.10
N HIS A 18 9.26 -6.52 -3.94
CA HIS A 18 8.45 -7.69 -3.63
C HIS A 18 9.29 -8.96 -3.38
N HIS A 19 10.51 -9.01 -3.92
CA HIS A 19 11.47 -10.10 -3.73
C HIS A 19 12.14 -10.14 -2.34
N LEU A 20 11.94 -9.12 -1.51
CA LEU A 20 12.53 -9.09 -0.17
C LEU A 20 11.69 -9.93 0.79
N ALA A 21 12.34 -10.79 1.56
CA ALA A 21 11.66 -11.69 2.51
C ALA A 21 10.84 -10.96 3.59
N ASP A 22 11.09 -9.67 3.80
CA ASP A 22 10.39 -8.81 4.76
C ASP A 22 9.23 -8.00 4.14
N ALA A 23 8.97 -8.12 2.83
CA ALA A 23 7.98 -7.32 2.13
C ALA A 23 6.58 -7.43 2.74
N LEU A 24 6.07 -8.65 2.93
CA LEU A 24 4.74 -8.87 3.51
C LEU A 24 4.65 -8.42 4.99
N PRO A 25 5.60 -8.78 5.88
CA PRO A 25 5.64 -8.23 7.23
C PRO A 25 5.63 -6.70 7.29
N LYS A 26 6.34 -6.03 6.37
CA LYS A 26 6.41 -4.57 6.30
C LYS A 26 5.08 -3.95 5.85
N ILE A 27 4.46 -4.49 4.79
CA ILE A 27 3.13 -4.06 4.33
C ILE A 27 2.10 -4.20 5.47
N ARG A 28 2.11 -5.32 6.20
CA ARG A 28 1.26 -5.51 7.38
C ARG A 28 1.54 -4.50 8.49
N GLY A 29 2.80 -4.13 8.70
CA GLY A 29 3.18 -3.07 9.63
C GLY A 29 2.62 -1.71 9.23
N LEU A 30 2.66 -1.38 7.94
CA LEU A 30 2.08 -0.14 7.41
C LEU A 30 0.56 -0.10 7.56
N VAL A 31 -0.13 -1.23 7.31
CA VAL A 31 -1.58 -1.34 7.56
C VAL A 31 -1.92 -1.05 9.02
N ARG A 32 -1.19 -1.64 9.96
CA ARG A 32 -1.39 -1.38 11.40
C ARG A 32 -1.13 0.08 11.76
N PHE A 33 -0.15 0.71 11.10
CA PHE A 33 0.18 2.12 11.33
C PHE A 33 -0.91 3.07 10.82
N TYR A 34 -1.51 2.75 9.66
CA TYR A 34 -2.69 3.44 9.15
C TYR A 34 -3.87 3.30 10.13
N GLU A 35 -4.16 2.09 10.59
CA GLU A 35 -5.26 1.81 11.53
C GLU A 35 -5.12 2.53 12.87
N ALA A 36 -3.88 2.73 13.34
CA ALA A 36 -3.62 3.51 14.54
C ALA A 36 -3.82 5.03 14.35
N HIS A 37 -3.81 5.52 13.10
CA HIS A 37 -3.88 6.96 12.78
C HIS A 37 -4.74 7.26 11.53
N PRO A 38 -6.01 6.81 11.45
CA PRO A 38 -6.78 6.84 10.20
C PRO A 38 -7.03 8.25 9.66
N ASP A 39 -7.08 9.27 10.53
CA ASP A 39 -7.33 10.66 10.14
C ASP A 39 -6.08 11.44 9.65
N ALA A 40 -4.89 10.85 9.80
CA ALA A 40 -3.61 11.50 9.50
C ALA A 40 -3.20 11.41 8.03
N TRP A 41 -3.84 10.52 7.26
CA TRP A 41 -3.39 10.14 5.92
C TRP A 41 -4.35 10.66 4.85
N PHE A 42 -3.78 11.24 3.80
CA PHE A 42 -4.49 11.48 2.55
C PHE A 42 -4.30 10.29 1.61
N ARG A 43 -3.09 9.72 1.63
CA ARG A 43 -2.69 8.63 0.75
C ARG A 43 -1.63 7.78 1.44
N MET A 44 -1.77 6.46 1.37
CA MET A 44 -0.77 5.54 1.89
C MET A 44 -0.69 4.34 0.96
N GLU A 45 0.46 4.16 0.32
CA GLU A 45 0.62 3.13 -0.70
C GLU A 45 1.92 2.36 -0.52
N ALA A 46 1.84 1.06 -0.77
CA ALA A 46 3.01 0.23 -1.00
C ALA A 46 3.13 -0.01 -2.51
N VAL A 47 4.31 0.19 -3.08
CA VAL A 47 4.54 0.03 -4.52
C VAL A 47 5.71 -0.90 -4.80
N SER A 48 5.60 -1.70 -5.86
CA SER A 48 6.68 -2.55 -6.35
C SER A 48 6.69 -2.63 -7.87
N MET A 49 7.85 -2.94 -8.45
CA MET A 49 8.03 -3.05 -9.89
C MET A 49 8.14 -4.51 -10.32
N PHE A 50 7.37 -4.88 -11.34
CA PHE A 50 7.37 -6.18 -12.01
C PHE A 50 7.56 -5.94 -13.51
N ASP A 51 8.64 -6.46 -14.09
CA ASP A 51 8.93 -6.35 -15.53
C ASP A 51 8.78 -4.93 -16.12
N GLY A 52 9.18 -3.91 -15.35
CA GLY A 52 9.11 -2.49 -15.74
C GLY A 52 7.74 -1.83 -15.52
N VAL A 53 6.75 -2.57 -15.03
CA VAL A 53 5.43 -2.07 -14.63
C VAL A 53 5.41 -1.85 -13.12
N ILE A 54 4.93 -0.69 -12.68
CA ILE A 54 4.79 -0.40 -11.24
C ILE A 54 3.37 -0.76 -10.80
N HIS A 55 3.27 -1.65 -9.82
CA HIS A 55 2.04 -2.03 -9.15
C HIS A 55 1.97 -1.35 -7.79
N GLY A 56 0.80 -0.86 -7.42
CA GLY A 56 0.53 -0.23 -6.13
C GLY A 56 -0.61 -0.91 -5.39
N LEU A 57 -0.53 -0.85 -4.05
CA LEU A 57 -1.60 -1.22 -3.12
C LEU A 57 -2.04 0.03 -2.37
N ASP A 58 -3.32 0.39 -2.43
CA ASP A 58 -3.88 1.47 -1.62
C ASP A 58 -4.18 0.97 -0.20
N LEU A 59 -3.34 1.34 0.76
CA LEU A 59 -3.47 0.88 2.15
C LEU A 59 -4.59 1.62 2.90
N THR A 60 -5.21 2.63 2.28
CA THR A 60 -6.40 3.30 2.83
C THR A 60 -7.69 2.56 2.51
N ASP A 61 -7.68 1.71 1.46
CA ASP A 61 -8.80 0.87 1.07
C ASP A 61 -8.95 -0.33 2.02
N THR A 62 -10.17 -0.53 2.53
CA THR A 62 -10.48 -1.65 3.43
C THR A 62 -10.37 -3.01 2.74
N VAL A 63 -10.75 -3.14 1.48
CA VAL A 63 -10.65 -4.41 0.72
C VAL A 63 -9.20 -4.83 0.56
N VAL A 64 -8.32 -3.87 0.24
CA VAL A 64 -6.87 -4.10 0.15
C VAL A 64 -6.31 -4.56 1.50
N ARG A 65 -6.71 -3.92 2.60
CA ARG A 65 -6.26 -4.29 3.95
C ARG A 65 -6.72 -5.69 4.38
N GLU A 66 -7.96 -6.05 4.09
CA GLU A 66 -8.48 -7.41 4.34
C GLU A 66 -7.68 -8.45 3.55
N ARG A 67 -7.38 -8.17 2.29
CA ARG A 67 -6.57 -9.06 1.45
C ARG A 67 -5.14 -9.21 1.96
N ILE A 68 -4.51 -8.13 2.44
CA ILE A 68 -3.17 -8.13 3.05
C ILE A 68 -3.11 -9.01 4.32
N ALA A 69 -4.19 -9.06 5.09
CA ALA A 69 -4.25 -9.90 6.28
C ALA A 69 -4.09 -11.38 5.92
N GLU A 70 -4.78 -11.82 4.86
CA GLU A 70 -4.84 -13.23 4.43
C GLU A 70 -3.72 -13.65 3.47
N ALA A 71 -3.01 -12.71 2.84
CA ALA A 71 -2.00 -13.01 1.83
C ALA A 71 -0.84 -13.87 2.37
N LEU A 72 -0.32 -14.75 1.51
CA LEU A 72 0.82 -15.61 1.80
C LEU A 72 2.14 -15.00 1.34
N SER A 73 2.09 -14.07 0.39
CA SER A 73 3.26 -13.34 -0.12
C SER A 73 2.91 -11.93 -0.56
N ALA A 74 3.93 -11.07 -0.69
CA ALA A 74 3.74 -9.73 -1.26
C ALA A 74 3.47 -9.78 -2.77
N GLU A 75 4.09 -10.72 -3.47
CA GLU A 75 3.89 -10.94 -4.92
C GLU A 75 2.42 -11.24 -5.24
N GLU A 76 1.78 -12.12 -4.46
CA GLU A 76 0.35 -12.42 -4.58
C GLU A 76 -0.53 -11.15 -4.53
N LEU A 77 -0.18 -10.19 -3.68
CA LEU A 77 -0.93 -8.93 -3.56
C LEU A 77 -0.73 -8.04 -4.79
N TYR A 78 0.51 -7.88 -5.23
CA TYR A 78 0.84 -6.99 -6.35
C TYR A 78 0.36 -7.52 -7.71
N LEU A 79 0.20 -8.84 -7.84
CA LEU A 79 -0.29 -9.50 -9.06
C LEU A 79 -1.80 -9.78 -9.02
N ASP A 80 -2.49 -9.42 -7.94
CA ASP A 80 -3.95 -9.54 -7.83
C ASP A 80 -4.60 -8.24 -8.32
N ASP A 81 -5.16 -8.28 -9.53
CA ASP A 81 -5.83 -7.13 -10.19
C ASP A 81 -7.06 -6.63 -9.41
N SER A 82 -7.57 -7.39 -8.44
CA SER A 82 -8.71 -6.95 -7.61
C SER A 82 -8.31 -6.01 -6.47
N VAL A 83 -7.03 -5.96 -6.12
CA VAL A 83 -6.51 -5.14 -4.99
C VAL A 83 -5.30 -4.29 -5.36
N SER A 84 -4.65 -4.59 -6.48
CA SER A 84 -3.55 -3.79 -7.00
C SER A 84 -4.00 -2.88 -8.13
N PHE A 85 -3.28 -1.77 -8.30
CA PHE A 85 -3.44 -0.90 -9.45
C PHE A 85 -2.10 -0.70 -10.16
N VAL A 86 -2.16 -0.45 -11.46
CA VAL A 86 -0.96 -0.16 -12.25
C VAL A 86 -0.75 1.34 -12.33
N TYR A 87 0.45 1.78 -11.95
CA TYR A 87 0.89 3.14 -12.20
C TYR A 87 1.07 3.36 -13.70
N THR A 88 0.18 4.18 -14.27
CA THR A 88 0.34 4.70 -15.62
C THR A 88 0.97 6.09 -15.53
N PRO A 89 2.06 6.36 -16.29
CA PRO A 89 2.68 7.67 -16.34
C PRO A 89 1.79 8.74 -16.99
#